data_AF-G4ZL39-F1
#
_entry.id   AF-G4ZL39-F1
#
_cell.length_a   1.000
_cell.length_b   1.000
_cell.length_c   1.000
_cell.angle_alpha   90.00
_cell.angle_beta   90.00
_cell.angle_gamma   90.00
#
_symmetry.space_group_name_H-M   'P 1'
#
loop_
_entity.id
_entity.type
_entity.pdbx_description
1 polymer ?
#
loop_
_entity_poly.entity_id
_entity_poly.type
_entity_poly.pdbx_seq_one_letter_code
_entity_poly.pdbx_strand_id
1 'polypeptide(L)'
;MAFPYPVNTRMTTRNVEKIQLERRRQEMEHSALHKFAQGNQLQAMQNQSDANVASRRRTNFAAQLSAERMLEEAHSKKISERQRAARERQQNEALAHALEVSKKAQEQQEREVQRICEASEELRELEVFLKTAYMNKERATQQLERETLAALDRQREAAIEQQMEYDRQRALVEMQNQELRKRVEAEQGKQVLQSQMLQRQELRREAQMEADFERLKIEKLMQQVEEEDAAELARREKAREHTREMIDQAHQERERMKQERLEAARREDEAIAEYRRRVEAREADIKASEAVKKAQEDAMFRAVEAEIQAKMREEEEIERLRDELWEEELLQKKRAQEEEKIAAKQLAKEEMMRSNEMQMLLKQELLARQRADEEAFNEMLKERFRSEERREMELAAFRRKQREQFVEEIARHRALKQEVVYAELQRERRERERQEQDENYRHQVVEAAKQRLLREHADVLQGYLPRALRPSSSSSSSGPIFR
;
A
#
# COMPACT_ATOMS: atom_id res chain seq x y z
N MET A 1 70.73 80.00 72.55
CA MET A 1 70.82 81.47 72.63
C MET A 1 71.99 81.82 73.52
N ALA A 2 73.00 82.47 72.95
CA ALA A 2 74.07 83.09 73.70
C ALA A 2 73.46 84.20 74.53
N PHE A 3 73.63 84.15 75.85
CA PHE A 3 73.38 85.34 76.66
C PHE A 3 74.70 86.05 76.90
N PRO A 4 74.79 87.29 76.40
CA PRO A 4 75.97 88.12 76.46
C PRO A 4 76.31 88.42 77.91
N TYR A 5 77.57 88.75 78.12
CA TYR A 5 78.14 89.04 79.42
C TYR A 5 77.89 90.50 79.82
N PRO A 6 77.40 90.71 81.06
CA PRO A 6 77.40 91.97 81.77
C PRO A 6 78.68 92.77 81.70
N VAL A 7 78.69 93.81 80.88
CA VAL A 7 79.73 94.82 80.72
C VAL A 7 79.88 95.60 82.04
N ASN A 8 81.13 95.93 82.41
CA ASN A 8 81.58 96.51 83.68
C ASN A 8 81.68 95.58 84.89
N THR A 9 82.14 94.36 84.69
CA THR A 9 83.03 93.80 85.70
C THR A 9 84.25 93.22 85.03
N ARG A 10 85.39 93.39 85.67
CA ARG A 10 86.48 92.45 85.48
C ARG A 10 85.92 91.10 85.89
N MET A 11 85.59 90.31 84.88
CA MET A 11 85.14 88.92 84.99
C MET A 11 86.23 88.16 85.72
N THR A 12 86.00 87.94 87.00
CA THR A 12 86.82 87.12 87.87
C THR A 12 86.28 85.70 87.84
N THR A 13 87.14 84.72 88.13
CA THR A 13 86.79 83.29 88.20
C THR A 13 85.53 83.01 89.02
N ARG A 14 85.32 83.82 90.06
CA ARG A 14 84.14 83.76 90.93
C ARG A 14 82.81 84.07 90.22
N ASN A 15 82.80 84.98 89.23
CA ASN A 15 81.59 85.23 88.43
C ASN A 15 81.32 84.11 87.43
N VAL A 16 82.39 83.50 86.88
CA VAL A 16 82.24 82.36 85.98
C VAL A 16 81.64 81.16 86.72
N GLU A 17 82.08 80.89 87.95
CA GLU A 17 81.53 79.81 88.77
C GLU A 17 80.06 80.01 89.14
N LYS A 18 79.65 81.24 89.48
CA LYS A 18 78.25 81.54 89.78
C LYS A 18 77.35 81.39 88.56
N ILE A 19 77.80 81.85 87.38
CA ILE A 19 77.09 81.70 86.12
C ILE A 19 76.98 80.23 85.71
N GLN A 20 78.03 79.44 85.89
CA GLN A 20 77.99 78.00 85.59
C GLN A 20 77.06 77.23 86.53
N LEU A 21 77.00 77.57 87.81
CA LEU A 21 76.11 76.93 88.78
C LEU A 21 74.64 77.26 88.50
N GLU A 22 74.34 78.53 88.19
CA GLU A 22 72.99 78.96 87.77
C GLU A 22 72.56 78.30 86.46
N ARG A 23 73.47 78.14 85.49
CA ARG A 23 73.18 77.42 84.25
C ARG A 23 72.90 75.94 84.48
N ARG A 24 73.67 75.25 85.33
CA ARG A 24 73.39 73.85 85.69
C ARG A 24 72.05 73.70 86.41
N ARG A 25 71.69 74.66 87.25
CA ARG A 25 70.37 74.68 87.92
C ARG A 25 69.24 74.85 86.89
N GLN A 26 69.39 75.77 85.94
CA GLN A 26 68.44 75.95 84.85
C GLN A 26 68.36 74.71 83.95
N GLU A 27 69.48 74.07 83.62
CA GLU A 27 69.50 72.83 82.83
C GLU A 27 68.80 71.67 83.54
N MET A 28 68.94 71.55 84.88
CA MET A 28 68.19 70.58 85.68
C MET A 28 66.68 70.87 85.70
N GLU A 29 66.30 72.14 85.87
CA GLU A 29 64.89 72.57 85.82
C GLU A 29 64.27 72.34 84.43
N HIS A 30 65.00 72.68 83.36
CA HIS A 30 64.58 72.40 81.98
C HIS A 30 64.49 70.89 81.70
N SER A 31 65.43 70.08 82.18
CA SER A 31 65.37 68.62 82.06
C SER A 31 64.17 68.04 82.81
N ALA A 32 63.86 68.54 84.01
CA ALA A 32 62.69 68.15 84.78
C ALA A 32 61.38 68.53 84.06
N LEU A 33 61.28 69.76 83.54
CA LEU A 33 60.14 70.21 82.75
C LEU A 33 59.99 69.42 81.44
N HIS A 34 61.10 69.07 80.79
CA HIS A 34 61.05 68.28 79.57
C HIS A 34 60.57 66.85 79.84
N LYS A 35 61.06 66.22 80.92
CA LYS A 35 60.55 64.91 81.38
C LYS A 35 59.08 64.97 81.76
N PHE A 36 58.64 66.04 82.42
CA PHE A 36 57.23 66.24 82.76
C PHE A 36 56.35 66.42 81.51
N ALA A 37 56.78 67.27 80.56
CA ALA A 37 56.09 67.48 79.30
C ALA A 37 56.00 66.19 78.46
N GLN A 38 57.11 65.44 78.40
CA GLN A 38 57.15 64.15 77.72
C GLN A 38 56.24 63.12 78.41
N GLY A 39 56.25 63.07 79.75
CA GLY A 39 55.35 62.22 80.53
C GLY A 39 53.88 62.57 80.30
N ASN A 40 53.54 63.85 80.28
CA ASN A 40 52.18 64.32 80.00
C ASN A 40 51.76 64.03 78.56
N GLN A 41 52.67 64.17 77.58
CA GLN A 41 52.40 63.79 76.19
C GLN A 41 52.14 62.28 76.05
N LEU A 42 52.94 61.44 76.71
CA LEU A 42 52.73 59.99 76.74
C LEU A 42 51.40 59.63 77.41
N GLN A 43 51.06 60.28 78.53
CA GLN A 43 49.79 60.08 79.21
C GLN A 43 48.60 60.54 78.34
N ALA A 44 48.72 61.65 77.61
CA ALA A 44 47.69 62.10 76.68
C ALA A 44 47.49 61.10 75.53
N MET A 45 48.58 60.53 74.97
CA MET A 45 48.51 59.48 73.95
C MET A 45 47.88 58.20 74.50
N GLN A 46 48.18 57.83 75.75
CA GLN A 46 47.59 56.68 76.42
C GLN A 46 46.09 56.88 76.71
N ASN A 47 45.69 58.08 77.13
CA ASN A 47 44.27 58.40 77.33
C ASN A 47 43.50 58.38 76.00
N GLN A 48 44.12 58.87 74.91
CA GLN A 48 43.54 58.77 73.56
C GLN A 48 43.47 57.33 73.08
N SER A 49 44.49 56.50 73.34
CA SER A 49 44.45 55.08 72.98
C SER A 49 43.40 54.32 73.80
N ASP A 50 43.22 54.62 75.08
CA ASP A 50 42.18 54.02 75.93
C ASP A 50 40.76 54.41 75.47
N ALA A 51 40.55 55.68 75.09
CA ALA A 51 39.29 56.10 74.45
C ALA A 51 39.04 55.36 73.13
N ASN A 52 40.10 55.15 72.33
CA ASN A 52 40.02 54.37 71.10
C ASN A 52 39.79 52.87 71.37
N VAL A 53 40.30 52.30 72.46
CA VAL A 53 40.04 50.91 72.86
C VAL A 53 38.57 50.72 73.19
N ALA A 54 37.96 51.65 73.94
CA ALA A 54 36.52 51.60 74.23
C ALA A 54 35.68 51.70 72.95
N SER A 55 36.04 52.60 72.02
CA SER A 55 35.41 52.70 70.70
C SER A 55 35.56 51.41 69.89
N ARG A 56 36.78 50.86 69.80
CA ARG A 56 37.08 49.60 69.11
C ARG A 56 36.32 48.41 69.69
N ARG A 57 36.17 48.32 71.02
CA ARG A 57 35.35 47.28 71.66
C ARG A 57 33.89 47.39 71.26
N ARG A 58 33.33 48.60 71.22
CA ARG A 58 31.95 48.84 70.77
C ARG A 58 31.77 48.48 69.29
N THR A 59 32.70 48.89 68.42
CA THR A 59 32.62 48.55 66.99
C THR A 59 32.79 47.06 66.75
N ASN A 60 33.69 46.39 67.47
CA ASN A 60 33.90 44.94 67.35
C ASN A 60 32.67 44.18 67.83
N PHE A 61 32.07 44.60 68.95
CA PHE A 61 30.84 43.99 69.44
C PHE A 61 29.66 44.22 68.48
N ALA A 62 29.53 45.42 67.92
CA ALA A 62 28.53 45.70 66.89
C ALA A 62 28.77 44.88 65.61
N ALA A 63 30.03 44.68 65.22
CA ALA A 63 30.42 43.84 64.09
C ALA A 63 30.16 42.34 64.35
N GLN A 64 30.35 41.86 65.59
CA GLN A 64 30.00 40.50 65.99
C GLN A 64 28.48 40.29 65.90
N LEU A 65 27.69 41.19 66.48
CA LEU A 65 26.22 41.15 66.39
C LEU A 65 25.72 41.22 64.93
N SER A 66 26.33 42.06 64.10
CA SER A 66 25.94 42.13 62.68
C SER A 66 26.34 40.87 61.91
N ALA A 67 27.50 40.28 62.21
CA ALA A 67 27.91 39.01 61.63
C ALA A 67 26.99 37.86 62.04
N GLU A 68 26.62 37.77 63.33
CA GLU A 68 25.66 36.79 63.84
C GLU A 68 24.30 36.92 63.13
N ARG A 69 23.75 38.14 63.02
CA ARG A 69 22.50 38.40 62.28
C ARG A 69 22.61 38.01 60.81
N MET A 70 23.72 38.33 60.14
CA MET A 70 23.93 37.97 58.74
C MET A 70 24.00 36.44 58.55
N LEU A 71 24.58 35.71 59.50
CA LEU A 71 24.60 34.25 59.48
C LEU A 71 23.21 33.65 59.72
N GLU A 72 22.44 34.20 60.66
CA GLU A 72 21.05 33.79 60.92
C GLU A 72 20.14 34.07 59.72
N GLU A 73 20.27 35.23 59.09
CA GLU A 73 19.56 35.58 57.86
C GLU A 73 19.95 34.67 56.69
N ALA A 74 21.25 34.38 56.52
CA ALA A 74 21.71 33.46 55.48
C ALA A 74 21.20 32.04 55.73
N HIS A 75 21.15 31.60 57.00
CA HIS A 75 20.62 30.29 57.37
C HIS A 75 19.11 30.19 57.11
N SER A 76 18.34 31.18 57.55
CA SER A 76 16.89 31.24 57.31
C SER A 76 16.55 31.33 55.81
N LYS A 77 17.30 32.12 55.03
CA LYS A 77 17.17 32.14 53.56
C LYS A 77 17.44 30.77 52.94
N LYS A 78 18.52 30.08 53.33
CA LYS A 78 18.81 28.72 52.85
C LYS A 78 17.71 27.72 53.19
N ILE A 79 17.11 27.80 54.38
CA ILE A 79 15.97 26.93 54.74
C ILE A 79 14.76 27.27 53.87
N SER A 80 14.42 28.55 53.71
CA SER A 80 13.31 28.99 52.87
C SER A 80 13.48 28.55 51.41
N GLU A 81 14.68 28.71 50.85
CA GLU A 81 15.04 28.25 49.51
C GLU A 81 14.92 26.73 49.37
N ARG A 82 15.39 25.95 50.35
CA ARG A 82 15.21 24.49 50.35
C ARG A 82 13.73 24.10 50.39
N GLN A 83 12.92 24.76 51.22
CA GLN A 83 11.48 24.51 51.30
C GLN A 83 10.75 24.93 50.01
N ARG A 84 11.19 26.02 49.37
CA ARG A 84 10.66 26.46 48.08
C ARG A 84 11.02 25.47 46.98
N ALA A 85 12.29 25.07 46.89
CA ALA A 85 12.76 24.09 45.92
C ALA A 85 12.07 22.72 46.11
N ALA A 86 11.82 22.29 47.35
CA ALA A 86 11.07 21.07 47.64
C ALA A 86 9.62 21.16 47.15
N ARG A 87 8.94 22.29 47.39
CA ARG A 87 7.58 22.54 46.89
C ARG A 87 7.53 22.59 45.36
N GLU A 88 8.48 23.27 44.72
CA GLU A 88 8.59 23.34 43.26
C GLU A 88 8.83 21.94 42.66
N ARG A 89 9.68 21.11 43.28
CA ARG A 89 9.86 19.72 42.86
C ARG A 89 8.59 18.90 42.98
N GLN A 90 7.88 18.97 44.11
CA GLN A 90 6.62 18.26 44.31
C GLN A 90 5.55 18.69 43.29
N GLN A 91 5.46 20.00 43.00
CA GLN A 91 4.54 20.51 41.98
C GLN A 91 4.92 20.02 40.58
N ASN A 92 6.20 20.03 40.23
CA ASN A 92 6.68 19.53 38.95
C ASN A 92 6.47 18.02 38.80
N GLU A 93 6.68 17.24 39.85
CA GLU A 93 6.41 15.79 39.87
C GLU A 93 4.91 15.51 39.71
N ALA A 94 4.06 16.24 40.43
CA ALA A 94 2.60 16.12 40.30
C ALA A 94 2.12 16.50 38.89
N LEU A 95 2.67 17.58 38.32
CA LEU A 95 2.37 18.00 36.95
C LEU A 95 2.85 16.96 35.93
N ALA A 96 4.08 16.45 36.08
CA ALA A 96 4.63 15.42 35.21
C ALA A 96 3.76 14.15 35.25
N HIS A 97 3.36 13.71 36.44
CA HIS A 97 2.47 12.57 36.59
C HIS A 97 1.09 12.82 35.94
N ALA A 98 0.50 14.00 36.12
CA ALA A 98 -0.77 14.35 35.50
C ALA A 98 -0.67 14.36 33.96
N LEU A 99 0.42 14.90 33.41
CA LEU A 99 0.70 14.90 31.98
C LEU A 99 0.92 13.48 31.46
N GLU A 100 1.64 12.62 32.18
CA GLU A 100 1.82 11.22 31.82
C GLU A 100 0.50 10.44 31.81
N VAL A 101 -0.35 10.65 32.82
CA VAL A 101 -1.68 10.01 32.88
C VAL A 101 -2.54 10.47 31.71
N SER A 102 -2.55 11.78 31.42
CA SER A 102 -3.28 12.33 30.27
C SER A 102 -2.78 11.76 28.95
N LYS A 103 -1.45 11.66 28.76
CA LYS A 103 -0.85 11.07 27.56
C LYS A 103 -1.17 9.60 27.42
N LYS A 104 -1.05 8.81 28.51
CA LYS A 104 -1.42 7.39 28.51
C LYS A 104 -2.89 7.19 28.17
N ALA A 105 -3.78 8.05 28.68
CA ALA A 105 -5.21 8.01 28.35
C ALA A 105 -5.46 8.33 26.86
N GLN A 106 -4.78 9.35 26.31
CA GLN A 106 -4.84 9.67 24.88
C GLN A 106 -4.33 8.52 24.02
N GLU A 107 -3.16 7.95 24.33
CA GLU A 107 -2.61 6.79 23.61
C GLU A 107 -3.53 5.58 23.68
N GLN A 108 -4.19 5.34 24.81
CA GLN A 108 -5.19 4.27 24.95
C GLN A 108 -6.40 4.52 24.06
N GLN A 109 -6.94 5.74 24.06
CA GLN A 109 -8.05 6.14 23.19
C GLN A 109 -7.69 6.01 21.71
N GLU A 110 -6.50 6.46 21.31
CA GLU A 110 -6.02 6.34 19.93
C GLU A 110 -5.85 4.88 19.51
N ARG A 111 -5.28 4.03 20.37
CA ARG A 111 -5.15 2.59 20.10
C ARG A 111 -6.50 1.89 20.05
N GLU A 112 -7.45 2.31 20.88
CA GLU A 112 -8.81 1.79 20.86
C GLU A 112 -9.52 2.19 19.56
N VAL A 113 -9.43 3.46 19.16
CA VAL A 113 -9.94 3.95 17.88
C VAL A 113 -9.30 3.20 16.71
N GLN A 114 -7.97 3.02 16.71
CA GLN A 114 -7.26 2.23 15.69
C GLN A 114 -7.78 0.79 15.64
N ARG A 115 -7.91 0.12 16.79
CA ARG A 115 -8.44 -1.24 16.86
C ARG A 115 -9.87 -1.33 16.32
N ILE A 116 -10.74 -0.38 16.68
CA ILE A 116 -12.11 -0.31 16.17
C ILE A 116 -12.11 -0.13 14.65
N CYS A 117 -11.29 0.79 14.14
CA CYS A 117 -11.17 1.05 12.71
C CYS A 117 -10.67 -0.19 11.94
N GLU A 118 -9.59 -0.82 12.41
CA GLU A 118 -9.01 -2.03 11.79
C GLU A 118 -9.96 -3.23 11.86
N ALA A 119 -10.71 -3.38 12.96
CA ALA A 119 -11.67 -4.45 13.13
C ALA A 119 -12.95 -4.26 12.30
N SER A 120 -13.30 -3.02 11.94
CA SER A 120 -14.53 -2.71 11.22
C SER A 120 -14.49 -3.21 9.77
N GLU A 121 -15.54 -3.93 9.37
CA GLU A 121 -15.69 -4.44 8.01
C GLU A 121 -16.01 -3.31 7.02
N GLU A 122 -16.84 -2.34 7.44
CA GLU A 122 -17.23 -1.20 6.61
C GLU A 122 -16.04 -0.36 6.11
N LEU A 123 -15.04 -0.11 6.97
CA LEU A 123 -13.87 0.66 6.56
C LEU A 123 -12.98 -0.14 5.61
N ARG A 124 -12.86 -1.46 5.80
CA ARG A 124 -12.11 -2.31 4.85
C ARG A 124 -12.80 -2.34 3.48
N GLU A 125 -14.12 -2.47 3.44
CA GLU A 125 -14.87 -2.39 2.20
C GLU A 125 -14.68 -1.02 1.52
N LEU A 126 -14.74 0.06 2.29
CA LEU A 126 -14.49 1.41 1.79
C LEU A 126 -13.08 1.55 1.20
N GLU A 127 -12.05 1.03 1.87
CA GLU A 127 -10.68 1.00 1.35
C GLU A 127 -10.56 0.21 0.04
N VAL A 128 -11.23 -0.93 -0.06
CA VAL A 128 -11.30 -1.70 -1.31
C VAL A 128 -11.95 -0.87 -2.41
N PHE A 129 -13.08 -0.21 -2.13
CA PHE A 129 -13.72 0.69 -3.10
C PHE A 129 -12.79 1.84 -3.52
N LEU A 130 -12.09 2.47 -2.57
CA LEU A 130 -11.12 3.53 -2.87
C LEU A 130 -9.99 3.02 -3.75
N LYS A 131 -9.41 1.85 -3.45
CA LYS A 131 -8.37 1.21 -4.29
C LYS A 131 -8.88 0.94 -5.71
N THR A 132 -10.09 0.40 -5.85
CA THR A 132 -10.67 0.18 -7.19
C THR A 132 -10.92 1.48 -7.94
N ALA A 133 -11.32 2.56 -7.25
CA ALA A 133 -11.49 3.88 -7.85
C ALA A 133 -10.14 4.47 -8.30
N TYR A 134 -9.07 4.30 -7.54
CA TYR A 134 -7.71 4.66 -7.97
C TYR A 134 -7.27 3.87 -9.21
N MET A 135 -7.48 2.55 -9.24
CA MET A 135 -7.17 1.73 -10.41
C MET A 135 -7.99 2.15 -11.64
N ASN A 136 -9.27 2.52 -11.46
CA ASN A 136 -10.12 3.00 -12.54
C ASN A 136 -9.66 4.37 -13.06
N LYS A 137 -9.24 5.28 -12.17
CA LYS A 137 -8.65 6.57 -12.55
C LYS A 137 -7.37 6.36 -13.36
N GLU A 138 -6.46 5.50 -12.88
CA GLU A 138 -5.22 5.17 -13.57
C GLU A 138 -5.47 4.52 -14.93
N ARG A 139 -6.44 3.60 -15.01
CA ARG A 139 -6.84 2.99 -16.28
C ARG A 139 -7.38 4.04 -17.26
N ALA A 140 -8.17 4.99 -16.79
CA ALA A 140 -8.68 6.07 -17.63
C ALA A 140 -7.56 6.99 -18.13
N THR A 141 -6.56 7.30 -17.29
CA THR A 141 -5.38 8.07 -17.73
C THR A 141 -4.54 7.29 -18.74
N GLN A 142 -4.31 5.99 -18.52
CA GLN A 142 -3.60 5.13 -19.47
C GLN A 142 -4.34 5.01 -20.82
N GLN A 143 -5.67 4.93 -20.81
CA GLN A 143 -6.47 4.93 -22.03
C GLN A 143 -6.31 6.25 -22.79
N LEU A 144 -6.39 7.39 -22.09
CA LEU A 144 -6.20 8.71 -22.69
C LEU A 144 -4.77 8.88 -23.24
N GLU A 145 -3.74 8.41 -22.52
CA GLU A 145 -2.37 8.38 -23.02
C GLU A 145 -2.24 7.51 -24.27
N ARG A 146 -2.83 6.32 -24.28
CA ARG A 146 -2.82 5.43 -25.45
C ARG A 146 -3.53 6.07 -26.64
N GLU A 147 -4.66 6.74 -26.41
CA GLU A 147 -5.39 7.46 -27.46
C GLU A 147 -4.59 8.63 -28.02
N THR A 148 -3.91 9.39 -27.17
CA THR A 148 -3.05 10.51 -27.61
C THR A 148 -1.84 10.01 -28.38
N LEU A 149 -1.17 8.94 -27.94
CA LEU A 149 -0.08 8.30 -28.67
C LEU A 149 -0.56 7.76 -30.03
N ALA A 150 -1.69 7.06 -30.07
CA ALA A 150 -2.25 6.55 -31.32
C ALA A 150 -2.62 7.70 -32.28
N ALA A 151 -3.12 8.82 -31.78
CA ALA A 151 -3.38 10.01 -32.60
C ALA A 151 -2.09 10.61 -33.17
N LEU A 152 -1.02 10.68 -32.37
CA LEU A 152 0.30 11.14 -32.83
C LEU A 152 0.90 10.21 -33.88
N ASP A 153 0.79 8.90 -33.70
CA ASP A 153 1.30 7.93 -34.66
C ASP A 153 0.54 8.01 -35.98
N ARG A 154 -0.80 8.12 -35.95
CA ARG A 154 -1.60 8.39 -37.17
C ARG A 154 -1.19 9.68 -37.87
N GLN A 155 -0.88 10.75 -37.12
CA GLN A 155 -0.39 11.99 -37.71
C GLN A 155 0.99 11.82 -38.36
N ARG A 156 1.89 11.03 -37.76
CA ARG A 156 3.19 10.70 -38.33
C ARG A 156 3.07 9.86 -39.59
N GLU A 157 2.25 8.82 -39.57
CA GLU A 157 1.97 7.97 -40.74
C GLU A 157 1.42 8.82 -41.89
N ALA A 158 0.42 9.67 -41.63
CA ALA A 158 -0.14 10.56 -42.63
C ALA A 158 0.91 11.53 -43.21
N ALA A 159 1.84 12.04 -42.39
CA ALA A 159 2.93 12.89 -42.85
C ALA A 159 3.93 12.12 -43.74
N ILE A 160 4.25 10.87 -43.40
CA ILE A 160 5.12 10.00 -44.21
C ILE A 160 4.44 9.67 -45.54
N GLU A 161 3.15 9.33 -45.54
CA GLU A 161 2.38 9.09 -46.75
C GLU A 161 2.37 10.30 -47.68
N GLN A 162 2.13 11.50 -47.16
CA GLN A 162 2.20 12.74 -47.93
C GLN A 162 3.59 12.98 -48.53
N GLN A 163 4.67 12.70 -47.78
CA GLN A 163 6.03 12.80 -48.29
C GLN A 163 6.31 11.78 -49.40
N MET A 164 5.89 10.52 -49.22
CA MET A 164 6.05 9.48 -50.23
C MET A 164 5.26 9.79 -51.51
N GLU A 165 4.04 10.31 -51.38
CA GLU A 165 3.24 10.75 -52.53
C GLU A 165 3.90 11.92 -53.25
N TYR A 166 4.44 12.89 -52.51
CA TYR A 166 5.18 14.01 -53.08
C TYR A 166 6.42 13.53 -53.85
N ASP A 167 7.23 12.65 -53.26
CA ASP A 167 8.41 12.09 -53.90
C ASP A 167 8.06 11.25 -55.13
N ARG A 168 6.96 10.48 -55.07
CA ARG A 168 6.44 9.74 -56.22
C ARG A 168 6.04 10.68 -57.35
N GLN A 169 5.29 11.74 -57.06
CA GLN A 169 4.89 12.74 -58.06
C GLN A 169 6.11 13.42 -58.67
N ARG A 170 7.09 13.80 -57.84
CA ARG A 170 8.34 14.39 -58.30
C ARG A 170 9.12 13.44 -59.21
N ALA A 171 9.26 12.17 -58.86
CA ALA A 171 9.93 11.18 -59.67
C ALA A 171 9.24 10.97 -61.03
N LEU A 172 7.91 10.98 -61.06
CA LEU A 172 7.14 10.91 -62.32
C LEU A 172 7.42 12.12 -63.22
N VAL A 173 7.45 13.34 -62.65
CA VAL A 173 7.80 14.55 -63.39
C VAL A 173 9.24 14.51 -63.89
N GLU A 174 10.19 14.05 -63.07
CA GLU A 174 11.59 13.87 -63.48
C GLU A 174 11.73 12.85 -64.63
N MET A 175 11.02 11.73 -64.56
CA MET A 175 10.97 10.72 -65.64
C MET A 175 10.39 11.30 -66.93
N GLN A 176 9.26 12.02 -66.85
CA GLN A 176 8.67 12.70 -68.01
C GLN A 176 9.65 13.72 -68.61
N ASN A 177 10.34 14.49 -67.78
CA ASN A 177 11.36 15.43 -68.23
C ASN A 177 12.54 14.73 -68.90
N GLN A 178 12.98 13.58 -68.40
CA GLN A 178 14.01 12.77 -69.05
C GLN A 178 13.56 12.22 -70.40
N GLU A 179 12.32 11.75 -70.50
CA GLU A 179 11.74 11.33 -71.78
C GLU A 179 11.64 12.47 -72.78
N LEU A 180 11.21 13.66 -72.33
CA LEU A 180 11.20 14.87 -73.16
C LEU A 180 12.60 15.24 -73.64
N ARG A 181 13.62 15.18 -72.77
CA ARG A 181 15.02 15.41 -73.16
C ARG A 181 15.47 14.42 -74.24
N LYS A 182 15.22 13.12 -74.06
CA LYS A 182 15.53 12.09 -75.05
C LYS A 182 14.82 12.33 -76.39
N ARG A 183 13.56 12.79 -76.37
CA ARG A 183 12.82 13.16 -77.59
C ARG A 183 13.47 14.34 -78.30
N VAL A 184 13.83 15.39 -77.55
CA VAL A 184 14.53 16.56 -78.10
C VAL A 184 15.89 16.16 -78.70
N GLU A 185 16.68 15.35 -77.99
CA GLU A 185 17.96 14.84 -78.49
C GLU A 185 17.78 14.00 -79.76
N ALA A 186 16.75 13.14 -79.81
CA ALA A 186 16.44 12.34 -81.00
C ALA A 186 16.00 13.21 -82.18
N GLU A 187 15.21 14.27 -81.95
CA GLU A 187 14.84 15.24 -82.98
C GLU A 187 16.04 16.02 -83.49
N GLN A 188 16.92 16.49 -82.61
CA GLN A 188 18.19 17.13 -83.00
C GLN A 188 19.06 16.18 -83.82
N GLY A 189 19.17 14.91 -83.40
CA GLY A 189 19.88 13.88 -84.15
C GLY A 189 19.29 13.65 -85.55
N LYS A 190 17.96 13.64 -85.69
CA LYS A 190 17.29 13.56 -87.00
C LYS A 190 17.62 14.77 -87.88
N GLN A 191 17.60 15.98 -87.33
CA GLN A 191 17.93 17.20 -88.07
C GLN A 191 19.37 17.19 -88.59
N VAL A 192 20.32 16.72 -87.76
CA VAL A 192 21.73 16.56 -88.17
C VAL A 192 21.87 15.50 -89.28
N LEU A 193 21.16 14.37 -89.19
CA LEU A 193 21.17 13.37 -90.26
C LEU A 193 20.57 13.90 -91.57
N GLN A 194 19.50 14.68 -91.48
CA GLN A 194 18.89 15.32 -92.65
C GLN A 194 19.85 16.32 -93.32
N SER A 195 20.56 17.14 -92.54
CA SER A 195 21.54 18.08 -93.09
C SER A 195 22.72 17.34 -93.74
N GLN A 196 23.21 16.25 -93.14
CA GLN A 196 24.23 15.39 -93.75
C GLN A 196 23.75 14.74 -95.06
N MET A 197 22.49 14.32 -95.14
CA MET A 197 21.91 13.77 -96.36
C MET A 197 21.82 14.82 -97.47
N LEU A 198 21.45 16.06 -97.15
CA LEU A 198 21.46 17.17 -98.09
C LEU A 198 22.88 17.47 -98.58
N GLN A 199 23.85 17.59 -97.68
CA GLN A 199 25.26 17.77 -98.05
C GLN A 199 25.77 16.64 -98.95
N ARG A 200 25.38 15.37 -98.66
CA ARG A 200 25.75 14.23 -99.51
C ARG A 200 25.08 14.28 -100.89
N GLN A 201 23.86 14.81 -100.99
CA GLN A 201 23.21 15.04 -102.28
C GLN A 201 23.88 16.16 -103.07
N GLU A 202 24.32 17.23 -102.40
CA GLU A 202 25.11 18.31 -103.01
C GLU A 202 26.44 17.77 -103.54
N LEU A 203 27.19 17.03 -102.73
CA LEU A 203 28.42 16.36 -103.16
C LEU A 203 28.21 15.40 -104.34
N ARG A 204 27.07 14.68 -104.36
CA ARG A 204 26.71 13.82 -105.51
C ARG A 204 26.45 14.64 -106.77
N ARG A 205 25.79 15.80 -106.64
CA ARG A 205 25.58 16.71 -107.78
C ARG A 205 26.90 17.27 -108.28
N GLU A 206 27.79 17.69 -107.40
CA GLU A 206 29.13 18.16 -107.75
C GLU A 206 29.92 17.07 -108.48
N ALA A 207 29.96 15.85 -107.93
CA ALA A 207 30.61 14.70 -108.57
C ALA A 207 29.99 14.33 -109.92
N GLN A 208 28.67 14.48 -110.11
CA GLN A 208 28.02 14.30 -111.41
C GLN A 208 28.46 15.36 -112.42
N MET A 209 28.53 16.62 -112.01
CA MET A 209 29.02 17.72 -112.87
C MET A 209 30.49 17.50 -113.26
N GLU A 210 31.32 17.02 -112.33
CA GLU A 210 32.72 16.63 -112.60
C GLU A 210 32.79 15.44 -113.56
N ALA A 211 31.99 14.39 -113.35
CA ALA A 211 31.94 13.23 -114.23
C ALA A 211 31.47 13.59 -115.65
N ASP A 212 30.50 14.48 -115.80
CA ASP A 212 30.06 14.99 -117.11
C ASP A 212 31.17 15.81 -117.79
N PHE A 213 31.92 16.61 -117.02
CA PHE A 213 33.07 17.35 -117.52
C PHE A 213 34.22 16.40 -117.95
N GLU A 214 34.50 15.37 -117.16
CA GLU A 214 35.45 14.30 -117.49
C GLU A 214 34.98 13.52 -118.71
N ARG A 215 33.68 13.20 -118.83
CA ARG A 215 33.12 12.53 -120.00
C ARG A 215 33.32 13.33 -121.26
N LEU A 216 33.07 14.64 -121.23
CA LEU A 216 33.34 15.54 -122.37
C LEU A 216 34.84 15.59 -122.72
N LYS A 217 35.71 15.48 -121.72
CA LYS A 217 37.16 15.40 -121.93
C LYS A 217 37.58 14.04 -122.51
N ILE A 218 36.94 12.95 -122.08
CA ILE A 218 37.13 11.59 -122.60
C ILE A 218 36.60 11.49 -124.03
N GLU A 219 35.45 12.09 -124.36
CA GLU A 219 34.93 12.15 -125.73
C GLU A 219 35.92 12.87 -126.66
N LYS A 220 36.55 13.96 -126.20
CA LYS A 220 37.66 14.62 -126.95
C LYS A 220 38.88 13.73 -127.10
N LEU A 221 39.28 13.00 -126.06
CA LEU A 221 40.36 12.02 -126.14
C LEU A 221 39.99 10.86 -127.07
N MET A 222 38.75 10.39 -127.07
CA MET A 222 38.28 9.34 -127.96
C MET A 222 38.31 9.79 -129.42
N GLN A 223 37.95 11.04 -129.71
CA GLN A 223 38.13 11.59 -131.06
C GLN A 223 39.61 11.60 -131.46
N GLN A 224 40.52 11.96 -130.54
CA GLN A 224 41.97 11.87 -130.78
C GLN A 224 42.45 10.42 -130.95
N VAL A 225 41.89 9.47 -130.20
CA VAL A 225 42.20 8.04 -130.32
C VAL A 225 41.63 7.46 -131.60
N GLU A 226 40.45 7.86 -132.07
CA GLU A 226 39.91 7.44 -133.36
C GLU A 226 40.79 7.94 -134.52
N GLU A 227 41.33 9.15 -134.41
CA GLU A 227 42.33 9.69 -135.35
C GLU A 227 43.66 8.90 -135.29
N GLU A 228 44.13 8.53 -134.09
CA GLU A 228 45.33 7.71 -133.91
C GLU A 228 45.12 6.23 -134.31
N ASP A 229 43.97 5.64 -134.05
CA ASP A 229 43.60 4.26 -134.39
C ASP A 229 43.35 4.11 -135.88
N ALA A 230 42.86 5.14 -136.58
CA ALA A 230 42.89 5.17 -138.04
C ALA A 230 44.34 5.08 -138.58
N ALA A 231 45.29 5.74 -137.90
CA ALA A 231 46.71 5.63 -138.22
C ALA A 231 47.33 4.28 -137.76
N GLU A 232 46.82 3.65 -136.69
CA GLU A 232 47.26 2.35 -136.18
C GLU A 232 46.69 1.18 -136.99
N LEU A 233 45.45 1.22 -137.46
CA LEU A 233 44.86 0.24 -138.39
C LEU A 233 45.67 0.14 -139.69
N ALA A 234 46.15 1.27 -140.22
CA ALA A 234 47.08 1.29 -141.34
C ALA A 234 48.45 0.64 -141.02
N ARG A 235 48.84 0.57 -139.74
CA ARG A 235 50.03 -0.16 -139.26
C ARG A 235 49.73 -1.62 -138.94
N ARG A 236 48.53 -1.95 -138.46
CA ARG A 236 48.09 -3.29 -138.05
C ARG A 236 47.72 -4.19 -139.22
N GLU A 237 47.19 -3.65 -140.33
CA GLU A 237 47.08 -4.42 -141.58
C GLU A 237 48.45 -4.98 -141.99
N LYS A 238 49.53 -4.23 -141.75
CA LYS A 238 50.92 -4.68 -142.00
C LYS A 238 51.45 -5.71 -140.98
N ALA A 239 50.80 -5.89 -139.83
CA ALA A 239 51.23 -6.79 -138.74
C ALA A 239 50.36 -8.07 -138.61
N ARG A 240 49.10 -8.04 -139.05
CA ARG A 240 48.18 -9.20 -139.06
C ARG A 240 48.59 -10.28 -140.05
N GLU A 241 49.38 -9.92 -141.05
CA GLU A 241 50.04 -10.88 -141.93
C GLU A 241 51.07 -11.75 -141.16
N HIS A 242 51.56 -11.32 -139.99
CA HIS A 242 52.67 -11.98 -139.29
C HIS A 242 52.27 -12.86 -138.09
N THR A 243 51.08 -12.70 -137.49
CA THR A 243 50.72 -13.34 -136.20
C THR A 243 49.69 -14.49 -136.29
N ARG A 244 49.07 -14.70 -137.45
CA ARG A 244 48.17 -15.85 -137.68
C ARG A 244 48.86 -17.22 -137.56
N GLU A 245 50.18 -17.25 -137.49
CA GLU A 245 50.97 -18.49 -137.51
C GLU A 245 51.24 -19.08 -136.10
N MET A 246 50.88 -18.41 -134.99
CA MET A 246 51.40 -18.75 -133.65
C MET A 246 50.41 -19.33 -132.60
N ILE A 247 49.08 -19.21 -132.76
CA ILE A 247 48.13 -19.38 -131.62
C ILE A 247 47.49 -20.77 -131.48
N ASP A 248 47.51 -21.63 -132.49
CA ASP A 248 46.73 -22.88 -132.49
C ASP A 248 47.22 -23.98 -131.49
N GLN A 249 48.22 -23.72 -130.65
CA GLN A 249 48.95 -24.77 -129.91
C GLN A 249 48.68 -24.88 -128.38
N ALA A 250 48.02 -23.92 -127.70
CA ALA A 250 48.08 -23.83 -126.22
C ALA A 250 46.85 -24.31 -125.39
N HIS A 251 45.73 -24.70 -126.00
CA HIS A 251 44.42 -24.74 -125.29
C HIS A 251 44.04 -26.03 -124.53
N GLN A 252 44.83 -27.11 -124.55
CA GLN A 252 44.31 -28.46 -124.19
C GLN A 252 44.51 -28.95 -122.73
N GLU A 253 45.20 -28.24 -121.82
CA GLU A 253 45.72 -28.85 -120.57
C GLU A 253 44.93 -28.62 -119.25
N ARG A 254 43.85 -27.82 -119.19
CA ARG A 254 43.35 -27.23 -117.90
C ARG A 254 42.20 -27.91 -117.14
N GLU A 255 41.53 -28.95 -117.65
CA GLU A 255 40.18 -29.38 -117.17
C GLU A 255 40.12 -30.38 -115.98
N ARG A 256 41.21 -30.99 -115.49
CA ARG A 256 41.13 -32.22 -114.65
C ARG A 256 41.06 -32.07 -113.11
N MET A 257 41.24 -30.89 -112.50
CA MET A 257 41.56 -30.77 -111.05
C MET A 257 40.39 -30.55 -110.06
N LYS A 258 39.11 -30.59 -110.47
CA LYS A 258 38.01 -29.96 -109.69
C LYS A 258 37.07 -30.87 -108.86
N GLN A 259 37.15 -32.20 -108.91
CA GLN A 259 36.05 -33.09 -108.44
C GLN A 259 36.15 -33.72 -107.03
N GLU A 260 37.28 -33.67 -106.29
CA GLU A 260 37.49 -34.55 -105.10
C GLU A 260 37.06 -34.00 -103.71
N ARG A 261 36.58 -32.76 -103.56
CA ARG A 261 36.48 -32.10 -102.21
C ARG A 261 35.13 -32.17 -101.47
N LEU A 262 34.08 -32.85 -101.95
CA LEU A 262 32.69 -32.60 -101.50
C LEU A 262 32.04 -33.62 -100.51
N GLU A 263 32.68 -34.73 -100.14
CA GLU A 263 31.98 -35.85 -99.44
C GLU A 263 32.15 -35.95 -97.90
N ALA A 264 33.04 -35.17 -97.24
CA ALA A 264 33.42 -35.42 -95.84
C ALA A 264 32.48 -34.83 -94.75
N ALA A 265 31.55 -33.94 -95.06
CA ALA A 265 30.92 -33.05 -94.06
C ALA A 265 29.57 -33.52 -93.43
N ARG A 266 29.06 -34.74 -93.69
CA ARG A 266 27.67 -35.11 -93.34
C ARG A 266 27.45 -36.02 -92.11
N ARG A 267 28.45 -36.31 -91.26
CA ARG A 267 28.34 -37.36 -90.21
C ARG A 267 28.33 -36.90 -88.73
N GLU A 268 28.43 -35.60 -88.41
CA GLU A 268 28.66 -35.17 -87.00
C GLU A 268 27.44 -34.63 -86.23
N ASP A 269 26.26 -34.47 -86.84
CA ASP A 269 25.14 -33.72 -86.23
C ASP A 269 24.08 -34.54 -85.45
N GLU A 270 24.17 -35.88 -85.33
CA GLU A 270 23.09 -36.71 -84.75
C GLU A 270 23.20 -37.04 -83.23
N ALA A 271 24.30 -36.69 -82.54
CA ALA A 271 24.57 -37.19 -81.17
C ALA A 271 24.06 -36.31 -80.00
N ILE A 272 23.54 -35.10 -80.23
CA ILE A 272 23.32 -34.10 -79.16
C ILE A 272 21.86 -34.05 -78.62
N ALA A 273 20.94 -34.86 -79.15
CA ALA A 273 19.51 -34.76 -78.81
C ALA A 273 19.03 -35.55 -77.56
N GLU A 274 19.76 -36.55 -77.05
CA GLU A 274 19.20 -37.50 -76.05
C GLU A 274 19.37 -37.10 -74.57
N TYR A 275 20.22 -36.11 -74.22
CA TYR A 275 20.54 -35.79 -72.81
C TYR A 275 19.51 -34.87 -72.11
N ARG A 276 18.64 -34.17 -72.85
CA ARG A 276 17.66 -33.21 -72.29
C ARG A 276 16.41 -33.85 -71.66
N ARG A 277 16.17 -35.15 -71.83
CA ARG A 277 14.95 -35.83 -71.34
C ARG A 277 15.00 -36.36 -69.90
N ARG A 278 16.09 -36.19 -69.14
CA ARG A 278 16.28 -36.83 -67.82
C ARG A 278 16.19 -35.93 -66.58
N VAL A 279 16.02 -34.60 -66.71
CA VAL A 279 16.13 -33.68 -65.56
C VAL A 279 14.79 -33.08 -65.08
N GLU A 280 13.69 -33.20 -65.82
CA GLU A 280 12.38 -32.63 -65.44
C GLU A 280 11.51 -33.54 -64.55
N ALA A 281 12.01 -34.72 -64.13
CA ALA A 281 11.26 -35.69 -63.33
C ALA A 281 11.54 -35.62 -61.80
N ARG A 282 12.07 -34.49 -61.29
CA ARG A 282 12.55 -34.38 -59.89
C ARG A 282 11.92 -33.29 -59.01
N GLU A 283 10.93 -32.51 -59.45
CA GLU A 283 10.46 -31.35 -58.66
C GLU A 283 8.94 -31.19 -58.45
N ALA A 284 8.10 -32.19 -58.79
CA ALA A 284 6.63 -32.02 -58.72
C ALA A 284 5.90 -32.57 -57.47
N ASP A 285 6.48 -33.49 -56.68
CA ASP A 285 5.68 -34.26 -55.68
C ASP A 285 5.92 -33.90 -54.19
N ILE A 286 6.77 -32.92 -53.86
CA ILE A 286 7.18 -32.66 -52.45
C ILE A 286 6.52 -31.41 -51.81
N LYS A 287 5.68 -30.63 -52.50
CA LYS A 287 5.28 -29.30 -51.94
C LYS A 287 3.81 -28.89 -51.94
N ALA A 288 2.84 -29.72 -52.31
CA ALA A 288 1.47 -29.21 -52.48
C ALA A 288 0.35 -29.84 -51.61
N SER A 289 0.61 -30.82 -50.73
CA SER A 289 -0.43 -31.38 -49.84
C SER A 289 -0.02 -31.38 -48.36
N GLU A 290 -0.01 -30.20 -47.73
CA GLU A 290 -1.12 -29.88 -46.82
C GLU A 290 -1.02 -30.66 -45.49
N ALA A 291 -0.25 -30.22 -44.50
CA ALA A 291 -0.30 -28.91 -43.86
C ALA A 291 -1.72 -28.33 -43.57
N VAL A 292 -2.80 -28.98 -44.01
CA VAL A 292 -4.21 -28.61 -43.76
C VAL A 292 -4.91 -29.59 -42.79
N LYS A 293 -4.28 -30.72 -42.42
CA LYS A 293 -4.87 -31.71 -41.50
C LYS A 293 -4.48 -31.55 -40.02
N LYS A 294 -3.73 -30.49 -39.66
CA LYS A 294 -3.22 -30.26 -38.30
C LYS A 294 -3.84 -29.05 -37.57
N ALA A 295 -4.84 -28.40 -38.13
CA ALA A 295 -5.44 -27.19 -37.54
C ALA A 295 -6.98 -27.22 -37.46
N GLN A 296 -7.58 -28.37 -37.78
CA GLN A 296 -8.95 -28.68 -37.35
C GLN A 296 -8.84 -29.49 -36.06
N GLU A 297 -8.85 -28.77 -34.94
CA GLU A 297 -10.04 -28.76 -34.10
C GLU A 297 -10.01 -30.01 -33.20
N ASP A 298 -9.28 -30.01 -32.09
CA ASP A 298 -9.44 -29.06 -30.97
C ASP A 298 -10.92 -28.75 -30.61
N ALA A 299 -11.88 -29.53 -31.16
CA ALA A 299 -13.31 -29.47 -30.88
C ALA A 299 -13.85 -30.71 -30.14
N MET A 300 -13.06 -31.80 -30.02
CA MET A 300 -13.45 -33.02 -29.26
C MET A 300 -13.26 -32.91 -27.74
N PHE A 301 -12.70 -31.80 -27.24
CA PHE A 301 -12.49 -31.52 -25.81
C PHE A 301 -13.76 -30.97 -25.09
N ARG A 302 -14.91 -30.90 -25.77
CA ARG A 302 -16.20 -30.44 -25.21
C ARG A 302 -17.22 -31.56 -24.93
N ALA A 303 -16.76 -32.81 -24.82
CA ALA A 303 -17.57 -33.97 -24.42
C ALA A 303 -17.35 -34.39 -22.95
N VAL A 304 -16.58 -33.59 -22.18
CA VAL A 304 -16.33 -33.79 -20.74
C VAL A 304 -17.40 -33.11 -19.86
N GLU A 305 -18.19 -32.17 -20.38
CA GLU A 305 -19.12 -31.38 -19.55
C GLU A 305 -20.55 -31.94 -19.50
N ALA A 306 -20.84 -32.97 -20.30
CA ALA A 306 -22.13 -33.63 -20.30
C ALA A 306 -22.17 -34.80 -19.29
N GLU A 307 -22.33 -34.45 -18.03
CA GLU A 307 -23.35 -35.16 -17.25
C GLU A 307 -22.96 -36.55 -16.69
N ILE A 308 -22.12 -36.67 -15.68
CA ILE A 308 -22.22 -35.95 -14.39
C ILE A 308 -23.67 -35.81 -13.84
N GLN A 309 -24.74 -35.80 -14.66
CA GLN A 309 -26.14 -35.89 -14.25
C GLN A 309 -26.67 -37.33 -14.25
N ALA A 310 -25.93 -38.31 -14.78
CA ALA A 310 -26.30 -39.72 -14.67
C ALA A 310 -26.12 -40.30 -13.25
N LYS A 311 -25.29 -39.68 -12.39
CA LYS A 311 -24.99 -40.17 -11.03
C LYS A 311 -25.95 -39.68 -9.92
N MET A 312 -26.92 -38.83 -10.25
CA MET A 312 -27.88 -38.27 -9.27
C MET A 312 -29.22 -39.04 -9.21
N ARG A 313 -29.41 -40.06 -10.06
CA ARG A 313 -30.67 -40.85 -10.13
C ARG A 313 -30.61 -42.19 -9.42
N GLU A 314 -29.45 -42.58 -8.88
CA GLU A 314 -29.25 -43.84 -8.16
C GLU A 314 -29.44 -43.71 -6.63
N GLU A 315 -29.58 -42.49 -6.10
CA GLU A 315 -29.75 -42.22 -4.65
C GLU A 315 -31.22 -42.16 -4.18
N GLU A 316 -32.19 -42.07 -5.10
CA GLU A 316 -33.64 -41.90 -4.79
C GLU A 316 -34.38 -43.24 -4.53
N GLU A 317 -33.75 -44.40 -4.75
CA GLU A 317 -34.40 -45.72 -4.60
C GLU A 317 -34.22 -46.36 -3.21
N ILE A 318 -33.39 -45.79 -2.32
CA ILE A 318 -33.13 -46.33 -0.97
C ILE A 318 -34.11 -45.81 0.10
N GLU A 319 -34.87 -44.73 -0.19
CA GLU A 319 -35.76 -44.08 0.77
C GLU A 319 -37.17 -44.69 0.88
N ARG A 320 -37.59 -45.55 -0.06
CA ARG A 320 -38.97 -46.10 -0.11
C ARG A 320 -39.21 -47.42 0.63
N LEU A 321 -38.20 -48.03 1.25
CA LEU A 321 -38.32 -49.33 1.94
C LEU A 321 -38.32 -49.24 3.49
N ARG A 322 -38.50 -48.04 4.06
CA ARG A 322 -38.48 -47.80 5.52
C ARG A 322 -39.87 -47.60 6.14
N ASP A 323 -40.91 -47.40 5.33
CA ASP A 323 -42.24 -46.97 5.79
C ASP A 323 -43.29 -48.11 5.93
N GLU A 324 -42.99 -49.36 5.58
CA GLU A 324 -43.98 -50.46 5.60
C GLU A 324 -43.95 -51.37 6.85
N LEU A 325 -43.05 -51.16 7.83
CA LEU A 325 -42.89 -52.07 8.99
C LEU A 325 -43.56 -51.62 10.31
N TRP A 326 -44.21 -50.46 10.35
CA TRP A 326 -44.74 -49.84 11.58
C TRP A 326 -46.21 -50.22 11.92
N GLU A 327 -46.96 -50.81 10.98
CA GLU A 327 -48.42 -50.94 11.11
C GLU A 327 -48.93 -52.23 11.81
N GLU A 328 -48.09 -53.25 12.07
CA GLU A 328 -48.57 -54.57 12.56
C GLU A 328 -48.59 -54.77 14.10
N GLU A 329 -47.93 -53.95 14.93
CA GLU A 329 -47.76 -54.24 16.37
C GLU A 329 -48.95 -53.82 17.29
N LEU A 330 -49.93 -53.05 16.82
CA LEU A 330 -50.94 -52.40 17.68
C LEU A 330 -52.14 -53.29 18.10
N LEU A 331 -52.36 -54.46 17.49
CA LEU A 331 -53.65 -55.16 17.56
C LEU A 331 -53.84 -56.24 18.66
N GLN A 332 -52.81 -56.68 19.41
CA GLN A 332 -52.94 -57.85 20.32
C GLN A 332 -53.35 -57.58 21.80
N LYS A 333 -53.31 -56.36 22.35
CA LYS A 333 -53.41 -56.13 23.81
C LYS A 333 -54.81 -56.14 24.48
N LYS A 334 -55.93 -56.28 23.76
CA LYS A 334 -57.27 -55.95 24.31
C LYS A 334 -58.15 -57.10 24.88
N ARG A 335 -57.72 -58.37 24.94
CA ARG A 335 -58.64 -59.51 25.19
C ARG A 335 -58.65 -60.19 26.60
N ALA A 336 -57.93 -59.75 27.63
CA ALA A 336 -57.63 -60.61 28.80
C ALA A 336 -58.27 -60.30 30.20
N GLN A 337 -59.27 -59.41 30.39
CA GLN A 337 -59.58 -58.84 31.72
C GLN A 337 -60.93 -59.17 32.44
N GLU A 338 -61.84 -60.04 31.95
CA GLU A 338 -63.25 -60.04 32.45
C GLU A 338 -63.72 -61.13 33.47
N GLU A 339 -62.97 -62.16 33.89
CA GLU A 339 -63.59 -63.39 34.48
C GLU A 339 -63.66 -63.61 36.04
N GLU A 340 -63.04 -62.83 36.95
CA GLU A 340 -62.71 -63.30 38.34
C GLU A 340 -63.71 -63.13 39.55
N LYS A 341 -64.90 -62.52 39.46
CA LYS A 341 -65.52 -61.85 40.66
C LYS A 341 -66.60 -62.57 41.52
N ILE A 342 -67.04 -63.80 41.28
CA ILE A 342 -68.41 -64.21 41.70
C ILE A 342 -68.59 -65.04 43.03
N ALA A 343 -67.59 -65.61 43.73
CA ALA A 343 -67.84 -66.81 44.58
C ALA A 343 -67.98 -66.78 46.16
N ALA A 344 -67.85 -65.69 46.93
CA ALA A 344 -67.38 -65.79 48.35
C ALA A 344 -68.34 -65.62 49.60
N LYS A 345 -69.67 -65.87 49.63
CA LYS A 345 -70.56 -65.23 50.66
C LYS A 345 -71.35 -65.98 51.79
N GLN A 346 -71.43 -67.31 51.96
CA GLN A 346 -72.59 -67.91 52.70
C GLN A 346 -72.44 -68.56 54.12
N LEU A 347 -71.27 -68.87 54.68
CA LEU A 347 -71.14 -69.91 55.75
C LEU A 347 -71.24 -69.51 57.25
N ALA A 348 -71.64 -68.31 57.63
CA ALA A 348 -71.19 -67.73 58.92
C ALA A 348 -72.19 -67.63 60.11
N LYS A 349 -73.36 -68.29 60.18
CA LYS A 349 -74.48 -67.78 61.02
C LYS A 349 -74.84 -68.48 62.37
N GLU A 350 -74.55 -69.75 62.62
CA GLU A 350 -75.35 -70.54 63.61
C GLU A 350 -74.73 -70.90 64.98
N GLU A 351 -73.41 -70.86 65.18
CA GLU A 351 -72.72 -71.19 66.45
C GLU A 351 -73.00 -70.24 67.64
N MET A 352 -74.04 -69.41 67.53
CA MET A 352 -74.12 -68.14 68.24
C MET A 352 -74.91 -68.18 69.57
N MET A 353 -75.84 -69.13 69.76
CA MET A 353 -76.95 -68.91 70.73
C MET A 353 -76.74 -69.47 72.16
N ARG A 354 -76.09 -70.61 72.36
CA ARG A 354 -76.06 -71.32 73.68
C ARG A 354 -74.97 -70.87 74.65
N SER A 355 -73.97 -70.14 74.17
CA SER A 355 -72.90 -69.52 74.97
C SER A 355 -73.40 -68.38 75.90
N ASN A 356 -74.71 -68.11 75.94
CA ASN A 356 -75.26 -66.84 76.41
C ASN A 356 -75.66 -66.80 77.90
N GLU A 357 -76.18 -67.89 78.49
CA GLU A 357 -76.84 -67.83 79.81
C GLU A 357 -75.90 -68.02 81.01
N MET A 358 -75.00 -69.01 81.01
CA MET A 358 -73.92 -69.15 82.02
C MET A 358 -72.99 -67.92 82.03
N GLN A 359 -72.95 -67.21 80.91
CA GLN A 359 -72.29 -65.92 80.79
C GLN A 359 -72.86 -64.86 81.75
N MET A 360 -74.16 -64.93 82.12
CA MET A 360 -74.85 -63.86 82.83
C MET A 360 -74.53 -63.74 84.31
N LEU A 361 -74.26 -64.85 85.02
CA LEU A 361 -73.92 -64.81 86.45
C LEU A 361 -72.45 -64.49 86.69
N LEU A 362 -71.54 -65.09 85.90
CA LEU A 362 -70.14 -64.67 85.88
C LEU A 362 -70.05 -63.19 85.49
N LYS A 363 -70.92 -62.70 84.60
CA LYS A 363 -71.04 -61.27 84.28
C LYS A 363 -71.29 -60.42 85.52
N GLN A 364 -72.12 -60.82 86.49
CA GLN A 364 -72.48 -59.94 87.60
C GLN A 364 -71.35 -59.73 88.64
N GLU A 365 -70.64 -60.79 89.03
CA GLU A 365 -69.47 -60.66 89.91
C GLU A 365 -68.27 -60.04 89.19
N LEU A 366 -68.09 -60.38 87.91
CA LEU A 366 -67.14 -59.66 87.06
C LEU A 366 -67.51 -58.18 86.99
N LEU A 367 -68.77 -57.80 86.85
CA LEU A 367 -69.21 -56.40 86.79
C LEU A 367 -68.88 -55.63 88.07
N ALA A 368 -68.92 -56.26 89.24
CA ALA A 368 -68.61 -55.57 90.50
C ALA A 368 -67.10 -55.33 90.68
N ARG A 369 -66.26 -56.34 90.36
CA ARG A 369 -64.80 -56.19 90.32
C ARG A 369 -64.37 -55.24 89.21
N GLN A 370 -65.00 -55.35 88.05
CA GLN A 370 -64.82 -54.44 86.92
C GLN A 370 -65.14 -53.01 87.32
N ARG A 371 -66.22 -52.73 88.06
CA ARG A 371 -66.51 -51.35 88.52
C ARG A 371 -65.43 -50.76 89.43
N ALA A 372 -64.88 -51.55 90.35
CA ALA A 372 -63.82 -51.07 91.24
C ALA A 372 -62.48 -50.87 90.49
N ASP A 373 -62.15 -51.81 89.61
CA ASP A 373 -60.99 -51.69 88.72
C ASP A 373 -61.19 -50.55 87.71
N GLU A 374 -62.42 -50.32 87.23
CA GLU A 374 -62.83 -49.21 86.36
C GLU A 374 -62.70 -47.87 87.08
N GLU A 375 -63.05 -47.76 88.36
CA GLU A 375 -62.90 -46.51 89.12
C GLU A 375 -61.42 -46.16 89.33
N ALA A 376 -60.59 -47.12 89.76
CA ALA A 376 -59.14 -46.92 89.90
C ALA A 376 -58.46 -46.67 88.54
N PHE A 377 -58.89 -47.37 87.50
CA PHE A 377 -58.44 -47.16 86.13
C PHE A 377 -58.89 -45.80 85.59
N ASN A 378 -60.11 -45.35 85.91
CA ASN A 378 -60.65 -44.05 85.52
C ASN A 378 -59.93 -42.90 86.21
N GLU A 379 -59.51 -43.05 87.47
CA GLU A 379 -58.70 -42.05 88.16
C GLU A 379 -57.28 -41.96 87.59
N MET A 380 -56.62 -43.11 87.39
CA MET A 380 -55.32 -43.17 86.71
C MET A 380 -55.40 -42.63 85.28
N LEU A 381 -56.49 -42.92 84.55
CA LEU A 381 -56.79 -42.35 83.24
C LEU A 381 -56.99 -40.84 83.32
N LYS A 382 -57.74 -40.31 84.30
CA LYS A 382 -57.92 -38.86 84.44
C LYS A 382 -56.61 -38.13 84.70
N GLU A 383 -55.72 -38.67 85.51
CA GLU A 383 -54.38 -38.12 85.71
C GLU A 383 -53.50 -38.25 84.48
N ARG A 384 -53.53 -39.41 83.82
CA ARG A 384 -52.83 -39.65 82.56
C ARG A 384 -53.33 -38.70 81.48
N PHE A 385 -54.63 -38.54 81.29
CA PHE A 385 -55.25 -37.60 80.35
C PHE A 385 -54.91 -36.16 80.69
N ARG A 386 -54.87 -35.75 81.96
CA ARG A 386 -54.39 -34.41 82.33
C ARG A 386 -52.92 -34.19 81.98
N SER A 387 -52.09 -35.22 82.17
CA SER A 387 -50.67 -35.17 81.80
C SER A 387 -50.46 -35.20 80.29
N GLU A 388 -51.29 -35.96 79.56
CA GLU A 388 -51.30 -36.07 78.11
C GLU A 388 -51.86 -34.78 77.49
N GLU A 389 -52.94 -34.19 78.02
CA GLU A 389 -53.47 -32.89 77.61
C GLU A 389 -52.44 -31.76 77.78
N ARG A 390 -51.70 -31.73 78.90
CA ARG A 390 -50.61 -30.77 79.09
C ARG A 390 -49.50 -30.97 78.06
N ARG A 391 -49.08 -32.22 77.84
CA ARG A 391 -48.08 -32.56 76.81
C ARG A 391 -48.59 -32.25 75.40
N GLU A 392 -49.87 -32.48 75.11
CA GLU A 392 -50.48 -32.17 73.82
C GLU A 392 -50.58 -30.68 73.58
N MET A 393 -50.90 -29.89 74.61
CA MET A 393 -50.89 -28.42 74.56
C MET A 393 -49.48 -27.89 74.32
N GLU A 394 -48.47 -28.44 75.01
CA GLU A 394 -47.06 -28.09 74.79
C GLU A 394 -46.57 -28.52 73.39
N LEU A 395 -46.89 -29.73 72.93
CA LEU A 395 -46.57 -30.22 71.59
C LEU A 395 -47.34 -29.47 70.50
N ALA A 396 -48.57 -29.05 70.76
CA ALA A 396 -49.35 -28.21 69.85
C ALA A 396 -48.76 -26.80 69.77
N ALA A 397 -48.37 -26.21 70.90
CA ALA A 397 -47.68 -24.92 70.94
C ALA A 397 -46.31 -25.00 70.26
N PHE A 398 -45.55 -26.07 70.47
CA PHE A 398 -44.28 -26.34 69.80
C PHE A 398 -44.45 -26.51 68.28
N ARG A 399 -45.45 -27.29 67.84
CA ARG A 399 -45.78 -27.44 66.42
C ARG A 399 -46.24 -26.13 65.78
N ARG A 400 -46.98 -25.27 66.51
CA ARG A 400 -47.35 -23.93 66.04
C ARG A 400 -46.12 -23.04 65.87
N LYS A 401 -45.25 -22.97 66.87
CA LYS A 401 -43.99 -22.21 66.80
C LYS A 401 -43.08 -22.68 65.66
N GLN A 402 -42.93 -23.99 65.47
CA GLN A 402 -42.14 -24.52 64.35
C GLN A 402 -42.75 -24.18 62.99
N ARG A 403 -44.08 -24.22 62.86
CA ARG A 403 -44.77 -23.80 61.63
C ARG A 403 -44.59 -22.31 61.37
N GLU A 404 -44.72 -21.47 62.40
CA GLU A 404 -44.50 -20.02 62.29
C GLU A 404 -43.06 -19.71 61.87
N GLN A 405 -42.07 -20.34 62.52
CA GLN A 405 -40.66 -20.21 62.15
C GLN A 405 -40.40 -20.66 60.71
N PHE A 406 -40.96 -21.80 60.29
CA PHE A 406 -40.80 -22.28 58.91
C PHE A 406 -41.48 -21.37 57.88
N VAL A 407 -42.64 -20.80 58.21
CA VAL A 407 -43.32 -19.80 57.36
C VAL A 407 -42.49 -18.52 57.26
N GLU A 408 -41.92 -18.03 58.36
CA GLU A 408 -41.02 -16.89 58.37
C GLU A 408 -39.75 -17.15 57.55
N GLU A 409 -39.15 -18.33 57.67
CA GLU A 409 -37.98 -18.74 56.89
C GLU A 409 -38.29 -18.82 55.39
N ILE A 410 -39.45 -19.39 55.02
CA ILE A 410 -39.91 -19.39 53.63
C ILE A 410 -40.13 -17.95 53.13
N ALA A 411 -40.74 -17.09 53.94
CA ALA A 411 -40.96 -15.69 53.58
C ALA A 411 -39.63 -14.95 53.39
N ARG A 412 -38.65 -15.14 54.28
CA ARG A 412 -37.29 -14.60 54.16
C ARG A 412 -36.59 -15.13 52.91
N HIS A 413 -36.67 -16.43 52.65
CA HIS A 413 -36.07 -17.04 51.47
C HIS A 413 -36.73 -16.57 50.16
N ARG A 414 -38.04 -16.35 50.15
CA ARG A 414 -38.76 -15.74 49.01
C ARG A 414 -38.36 -14.28 48.81
N ALA A 415 -38.26 -13.50 49.89
CA ALA A 415 -37.81 -12.11 49.82
C ALA A 415 -36.38 -12.01 49.27
N LEU A 416 -35.45 -12.82 49.80
CA LEU A 416 -34.07 -12.90 49.30
C LEU A 416 -34.03 -13.31 47.82
N LYS A 417 -34.84 -14.29 47.39
CA LYS A 417 -34.94 -14.65 45.96
C LYS A 417 -35.44 -13.50 45.09
N GLN A 418 -36.44 -12.74 45.57
CA GLN A 418 -36.94 -11.57 44.85
C GLN A 418 -35.87 -10.47 44.76
N GLU A 419 -35.13 -10.22 45.84
CA GLU A 419 -34.01 -9.27 45.86
C GLU A 419 -32.89 -9.68 44.92
N VAL A 420 -32.52 -10.98 44.89
CA VAL A 420 -31.50 -11.52 43.98
C VAL A 420 -31.94 -11.36 42.53
N VAL A 421 -33.17 -11.76 42.17
CA VAL A 421 -33.69 -11.62 40.80
C VAL A 421 -33.77 -10.14 40.39
N TYR A 422 -34.21 -9.27 41.29
CA TYR A 422 -34.24 -7.84 41.02
C TYR A 422 -32.83 -7.27 40.82
N ALA A 423 -31.86 -7.68 41.64
CA ALA A 423 -30.47 -7.27 41.50
C ALA A 423 -29.85 -7.79 40.19
N GLU A 424 -30.15 -9.03 39.78
CA GLU A 424 -29.74 -9.61 38.51
C GLU A 424 -30.32 -8.85 37.32
N LEU A 425 -31.62 -8.57 37.33
CA LEU A 425 -32.27 -7.79 36.27
C LEU A 425 -31.68 -6.37 36.15
N GLN A 426 -31.36 -5.73 37.28
CA GLN A 426 -30.70 -4.43 37.29
C GLN A 426 -29.26 -4.51 36.76
N ARG A 427 -28.54 -5.62 37.03
CA ARG A 427 -27.21 -5.87 36.45
C ARG A 427 -27.31 -6.08 34.93
N GLU A 428 -28.22 -6.93 34.47
CA GLU A 428 -28.45 -7.15 33.04
C GLU A 428 -28.82 -5.88 32.30
N ARG A 429 -29.70 -5.04 32.87
CA ARG A 429 -30.04 -3.74 32.27
C ARG A 429 -28.81 -2.83 32.14
N ARG A 430 -28.00 -2.72 33.20
CA ARG A 430 -26.76 -1.92 33.16
C ARG A 430 -25.74 -2.48 32.18
N GLU A 431 -25.65 -3.79 32.04
CA GLU A 431 -24.78 -4.44 31.06
C GLU A 431 -25.24 -4.16 29.63
N ARG A 432 -26.55 -4.25 29.36
CA ARG A 432 -27.13 -3.88 28.07
C ARG A 432 -26.91 -2.41 27.75
N GLU A 433 -27.18 -1.51 28.69
CA GLU A 433 -26.95 -0.06 28.51
C GLU A 433 -25.47 0.24 28.20
N ARG A 434 -24.53 -0.48 28.85
CA ARG A 434 -23.09 -0.35 28.53
C ARG A 434 -22.77 -0.91 27.14
N GLN A 435 -23.31 -2.07 26.78
CA GLN A 435 -23.11 -2.65 25.44
C GLN A 435 -23.64 -1.71 24.36
N GLU A 436 -24.85 -1.16 24.53
CA GLU A 436 -25.41 -0.17 23.63
C GLU A 436 -24.56 1.10 23.56
N GLN A 437 -24.02 1.58 24.68
CA GLN A 437 -23.08 2.72 24.68
C GLN A 437 -21.78 2.41 23.94
N ASP A 438 -21.21 1.22 24.16
CA ASP A 438 -19.98 0.78 23.51
C ASP A 438 -20.19 0.58 22.00
N GLU A 439 -21.32 0.01 21.59
CA GLU A 439 -21.72 -0.13 20.18
C GLU A 439 -21.95 1.21 19.53
N ASN A 440 -22.70 2.11 20.17
CA ASN A 440 -22.91 3.47 19.68
C ASN A 440 -21.60 4.25 19.55
N TYR A 441 -20.68 4.10 20.51
CA TYR A 441 -19.35 4.69 20.44
C TYR A 441 -18.55 4.13 19.26
N ARG A 442 -18.55 2.79 19.08
CA ARG A 442 -17.91 2.15 17.92
C ARG A 442 -18.50 2.67 16.61
N HIS A 443 -19.82 2.76 16.48
CA HIS A 443 -20.48 3.30 15.30
C HIS A 443 -20.07 4.75 15.02
N GLN A 444 -20.05 5.62 16.03
CA GLN A 444 -19.60 7.01 15.87
C GLN A 444 -18.14 7.12 15.42
N VAL A 445 -17.26 6.30 15.99
CA VAL A 445 -15.84 6.25 15.60
C VAL A 445 -15.70 5.79 14.15
N VAL A 446 -16.43 4.73 13.75
CA VAL A 446 -16.42 4.20 12.39
C VAL A 446 -16.98 5.23 11.40
N GLU A 447 -18.10 5.88 11.70
CA GLU A 447 -18.66 6.93 10.84
C GLU A 447 -17.74 8.13 10.69
N ALA A 448 -17.11 8.60 11.78
CA ALA A 448 -16.14 9.68 11.73
C ALA A 448 -14.91 9.31 10.89
N ALA A 449 -14.39 8.10 11.05
CA ALA A 449 -13.29 7.57 10.25
C ALA A 449 -13.68 7.44 8.76
N LYS A 450 -14.88 6.95 8.47
CA LYS A 450 -15.44 6.85 7.12
C LYS A 450 -15.55 8.21 6.45
N GLN A 451 -16.08 9.21 7.14
CA GLN A 451 -16.16 10.58 6.62
C GLN A 451 -14.78 11.17 6.38
N ARG A 452 -13.82 10.92 7.28
CA ARG A 452 -12.44 11.39 7.12
C ARG A 452 -11.78 10.79 5.87
N LEU A 453 -11.84 9.47 5.70
CA LEU A 453 -11.31 8.78 4.52
C LEU A 453 -11.96 9.30 3.24
N LEU A 454 -13.29 9.43 3.22
CA LEU A 454 -13.99 9.95 2.05
C LEU A 454 -13.58 11.39 1.72
N ARG A 455 -13.38 12.27 2.71
CA ARG A 455 -12.91 13.64 2.48
C ARG A 455 -11.48 13.68 1.93
N GLU A 456 -10.57 12.91 2.51
CA GLU A 456 -9.16 12.86 2.07
C GLU A 456 -9.05 12.38 0.60
N HIS A 457 -9.92 11.45 0.19
CA HIS A 457 -9.88 10.88 -1.17
C HIS A 457 -10.87 11.49 -2.17
N ALA A 458 -11.82 12.33 -1.72
CA ALA A 458 -12.85 12.92 -2.59
C ALA A 458 -12.26 13.79 -3.69
N ASP A 459 -11.27 14.63 -3.36
CA ASP A 459 -10.65 15.56 -4.30
C ASP A 459 -9.88 14.82 -5.40
N VAL A 460 -9.18 13.74 -5.03
CA VAL A 460 -8.34 12.98 -5.97
C VAL A 460 -9.18 12.05 -6.86
N LEU A 461 -10.28 11.50 -6.34
CA LEU A 461 -11.11 10.50 -7.01
C LEU A 461 -12.43 11.07 -7.56
N GLN A 462 -12.52 12.39 -7.73
CA GLN A 462 -13.70 13.05 -8.26
C GLN A 462 -14.09 12.43 -9.63
N GLY A 463 -15.32 11.91 -9.72
CA GLY A 463 -15.83 11.21 -10.91
C GLY A 463 -15.63 9.69 -10.93
N TYR A 464 -14.67 9.15 -10.18
CA TYR A 464 -14.34 7.72 -10.14
C TYR A 464 -14.91 6.99 -8.92
N LEU A 465 -15.46 7.72 -7.94
CA LEU A 465 -16.19 7.16 -6.81
C LEU A 465 -17.60 6.66 -7.21
N PRO A 466 -18.05 5.50 -6.69
CA PRO A 466 -19.43 5.03 -6.83
C PRO A 466 -20.45 6.04 -6.30
N ARG A 467 -21.62 6.14 -6.95
CA ARG A 467 -22.63 7.16 -6.63
C ARG A 467 -23.08 7.16 -5.16
N ALA A 468 -23.13 5.98 -4.52
CA ALA A 468 -23.52 5.82 -3.11
C ALA A 468 -22.46 6.35 -2.11
N LEU A 469 -21.19 6.45 -2.50
CA LEU A 469 -20.07 6.89 -1.66
C LEU A 469 -19.66 8.34 -1.94
N ARG A 470 -20.28 8.97 -2.94
CA ARG A 470 -20.06 10.39 -3.18
C ARG A 470 -20.67 11.16 -2.01
N PRO A 471 -19.93 12.04 -1.33
CA PRO A 471 -20.54 12.97 -0.39
C PRO A 471 -21.69 13.67 -1.13
N SER A 472 -22.89 13.62 -0.57
CA SER A 472 -24.09 14.16 -1.21
C SER A 472 -23.82 15.63 -1.56
N SER A 473 -23.56 15.92 -2.82
CA SER A 473 -23.30 17.28 -3.31
C SER A 473 -24.55 18.18 -3.24
N SER A 474 -25.68 17.67 -2.71
CA SER A 474 -26.92 18.42 -2.47
C SER A 474 -26.91 19.30 -1.22
N SER A 475 -25.82 19.33 -0.43
CA SER A 475 -25.64 20.33 0.64
C SER A 475 -24.57 21.38 0.30
N SER A 476 -24.34 21.63 -0.99
CA SER A 476 -23.50 22.73 -1.48
C SER A 476 -24.24 24.08 -1.35
N SER A 477 -24.39 24.57 -0.12
CA SER A 477 -24.78 25.95 0.17
C SER A 477 -23.58 26.90 0.23
N SER A 478 -22.46 26.57 -0.40
CA SER A 478 -21.32 27.45 -0.56
C SER A 478 -21.08 27.67 -2.05
N GLY A 479 -21.81 28.66 -2.59
CA GLY A 479 -21.49 29.27 -3.86
C GLY A 479 -20.05 29.83 -3.85
N PRO A 480 -19.44 29.98 -5.03
CA PRO A 480 -18.04 30.35 -5.15
C PRO A 480 -17.87 31.80 -4.71
N ILE A 481 -17.20 32.03 -3.58
CA ILE A 481 -16.60 33.33 -3.30
C ILE A 481 -15.32 33.38 -4.09
N PHE A 482 -15.45 33.85 -5.34
CA PHE A 482 -14.35 34.42 -6.10
C PHE A 482 -13.94 35.74 -5.45
N ARG A 483 -12.78 35.77 -4.79
CA ARG A 483 -11.69 36.75 -4.99
C ARG A 483 -10.52 36.49 -4.06
#